data_AF-A0A3M6EYF6-F1
#
_entry.id   AF-A0A3M6EYF6-F1
#
_cell.length_a   1.000
_cell.length_b   1.000
_cell.length_c   1.000
_cell.angle_alpha   90.00
_cell.angle_beta   90.00
_cell.angle_gamma   90.00
#
_symmetry.space_group_name_H-M   'P 1'
#
loop_
_entity.id
_entity.type
_entity.pdbx_description
1 polymer ?
#
loop_
_entity_poly.entity_id
_entity_poly.type
_entity_poly.pdbx_seq_one_letter_code
_entity_poly.pdbx_strand_id
1 'polypeptide(L)'
;MKGTSSLHSVPFGTGPACDSTNGEMMTKKNNRFPLKFPEGMRERILAHARANYRTMNAEVIHRLESVEALQLEVNRLNQALDLFVKPMMESAHV
;
A
#
# COMPACT_ATOMS: atom_id res chain seq x y z
N MET A 1 -22.35 -0.70 69.38
CA MET A 1 -20.96 -0.41 68.96
C MET A 1 -20.69 -1.18 67.67
N LYS A 2 -20.45 -0.45 66.55
CA LYS A 2 -19.79 -0.79 65.25
C LYS A 2 -20.07 -2.18 64.63
N GLY A 3 -20.44 -2.35 63.35
CA GLY A 3 -20.17 -1.50 62.20
C GLY A 3 -20.92 -1.95 60.94
N THR A 4 -20.71 -1.17 59.90
CA THR A 4 -21.55 -0.91 58.73
C THR A 4 -21.23 -1.82 57.54
N SER A 5 -22.26 -2.27 56.82
CA SER A 5 -22.15 -2.79 55.45
C SER A 5 -23.27 -2.22 54.58
N SER A 6 -23.04 -1.00 54.08
CA SER A 6 -23.87 -0.37 53.05
C SER A 6 -23.21 -0.66 51.70
N LEU A 7 -23.80 -1.57 50.93
CA LEU A 7 -23.50 -1.72 49.51
C LEU A 7 -24.18 -0.56 48.78
N HIS A 8 -23.46 0.54 48.60
CA HIS A 8 -23.82 1.57 47.62
C HIS A 8 -22.91 1.41 46.41
N SER A 9 -23.52 1.16 45.26
CA SER A 9 -22.90 1.18 43.95
C SER A 9 -22.16 2.51 43.75
N VAL A 10 -20.85 2.45 43.54
CA VAL A 10 -20.08 3.60 43.08
C VAL A 10 -20.59 4.04 41.71
N PRO A 11 -20.97 5.33 41.51
CA PRO A 11 -21.21 5.83 40.17
C PRO A 11 -19.88 5.80 39.42
N PHE A 12 -19.90 5.18 38.24
CA PHE A 12 -18.81 5.19 37.28
C PHE A 12 -18.34 6.65 37.13
N GLY A 13 -17.10 6.92 37.53
CA GLY A 13 -16.54 8.25 37.50
C GLY A 13 -16.69 8.85 36.10
N THR A 14 -17.41 9.95 36.00
CA THR A 14 -17.24 10.96 34.97
C THR A 14 -15.79 11.40 35.00
N GLY A 15 -14.95 10.70 34.22
CA GLY A 15 -13.64 11.21 33.84
C GLY A 15 -13.81 12.56 33.15
N PRO A 16 -12.78 13.43 33.23
CA PRO A 16 -12.87 14.77 32.68
C PRO A 16 -13.29 14.70 31.21
N ALA A 17 -14.25 15.55 30.84
CA ALA A 17 -14.59 15.79 29.44
C ALA A 17 -13.26 15.92 28.68
N CYS A 18 -13.06 15.07 27.67
CA CYS A 18 -11.91 15.17 26.79
C CYS A 18 -12.03 16.51 26.07
N ASP A 19 -11.40 17.51 26.66
CA ASP A 19 -11.41 18.88 26.20
C ASP A 19 -10.69 18.89 24.86
N SER A 20 -11.48 19.15 23.83
CA SER A 20 -11.08 19.11 22.44
C SER A 20 -10.21 20.33 22.16
N THR A 21 -8.93 20.27 22.47
CA THR A 21 -7.99 21.31 22.03
C THR A 21 -6.74 20.69 21.41
N ASN A 22 -6.69 20.83 20.08
CA ASN A 22 -5.50 20.80 19.24
C ASN A 22 -4.81 19.44 19.03
N GLY A 23 -5.57 18.48 18.51
CA GLY A 23 -4.98 17.62 17.49
C GLY A 23 -4.75 18.48 16.26
N GLU A 24 -3.50 18.86 15.96
CA GLU A 24 -3.14 19.34 14.63
C GLU A 24 -3.68 18.34 13.63
N MET A 25 -4.81 18.71 13.03
CA MET A 25 -5.38 17.98 11.91
C MET A 25 -4.34 18.13 10.82
N MET A 26 -3.42 17.16 10.73
CA MET A 26 -2.60 16.98 9.56
C MET A 26 -3.58 16.83 8.42
N THR A 27 -3.88 17.96 7.78
CA THR A 27 -4.46 17.99 6.46
C THR A 27 -3.34 17.45 5.58
N LYS A 28 -3.17 16.11 5.61
CA LYS A 28 -2.63 15.35 4.50
C LYS A 28 -3.54 15.78 3.35
N LYS A 29 -3.16 16.86 2.67
CA LYS A 29 -3.86 17.38 1.51
C LYS A 29 -4.16 16.15 0.68
N ASN A 30 -5.44 15.82 0.58
CA ASN A 30 -5.95 14.58 0.02
C ASN A 30 -5.42 14.45 -1.41
N ASN A 31 -4.21 13.95 -1.58
CA ASN A 31 -3.57 13.74 -2.88
C ASN A 31 -4.18 12.46 -3.45
N ARG A 32 -5.45 12.56 -3.80
CA ARG A 32 -6.25 11.50 -4.40
C ARG A 32 -6.20 11.74 -5.90
N PHE A 33 -5.63 10.79 -6.62
CA PHE A 33 -5.62 10.80 -8.07
C PHE A 33 -6.75 9.88 -8.58
N PRO A 34 -7.88 10.43 -9.08
CA PRO A 34 -8.96 9.62 -9.62
C PRO A 34 -8.51 8.95 -10.91
N LEU A 35 -8.38 7.62 -10.89
CA LEU A 35 -8.02 6.82 -12.06
C LEU A 35 -9.28 6.38 -12.81
N LYS A 36 -9.30 6.61 -14.13
CA LYS A 36 -10.29 6.01 -15.03
C LYS A 36 -9.70 4.72 -15.58
N PHE A 37 -10.25 3.59 -15.14
CA PHE A 37 -9.87 2.29 -15.65
C PHE A 37 -10.68 1.94 -16.90
N PRO A 38 -10.07 1.36 -17.93
CA PRO A 38 -10.78 0.65 -18.98
C PRO A 38 -11.66 -0.46 -18.40
N GLU A 39 -12.66 -0.89 -19.17
CA GLU A 39 -13.60 -1.94 -18.78
C GLU A 39 -12.88 -3.21 -18.29
N GLY A 40 -13.34 -3.76 -17.17
CA GLY A 40 -12.79 -4.98 -16.55
C GLY A 40 -11.43 -4.82 -15.87
N MET A 41 -10.70 -3.72 -16.08
CA MET A 41 -9.36 -3.56 -15.50
C MET A 41 -9.42 -3.36 -13.98
N ARG A 42 -10.43 -2.66 -13.47
CA ARG A 42 -10.60 -2.46 -12.02
C ARG A 42 -10.82 -3.79 -11.30
N GLU A 43 -11.66 -4.65 -11.86
CA GLU A 43 -11.99 -5.97 -11.31
C GLU A 43 -10.76 -6.88 -11.29
N ARG A 44 -9.95 -6.82 -12.36
CA ARG A 44 -8.66 -7.53 -12.42
C ARG A 44 -7.70 -7.06 -11.33
N ILE A 45 -7.53 -5.74 -11.14
CA ILE A 45 -6.66 -5.20 -10.09
C ILE A 45 -7.17 -5.62 -8.70
N LEU A 46 -8.49 -5.57 -8.49
CA LEU A 46 -9.10 -6.00 -7.22
C LEU A 46 -8.85 -7.49 -6.94
N ALA A 47 -8.94 -8.35 -7.95
CA ALA A 47 -8.66 -9.78 -7.82
C ALA A 47 -7.19 -10.02 -7.41
N HIS A 48 -6.25 -9.32 -8.03
CA HIS A 48 -4.84 -9.38 -7.65
C HIS A 48 -4.58 -8.87 -6.24
N ALA A 49 -5.19 -7.75 -5.87
CA ALA A 49 -5.06 -7.19 -4.53
C ALA A 49 -5.53 -8.19 -3.46
N ARG A 50 -6.66 -8.87 -3.70
CA ARG A 50 -7.17 -9.93 -2.81
C ARG A 50 -6.23 -11.13 -2.72
N ALA A 51 -5.73 -11.61 -3.86
CA ALA A 51 -4.78 -12.72 -3.89
C ALA A 51 -3.47 -12.39 -3.14
N ASN A 52 -3.06 -11.13 -3.16
CA ASN A 52 -1.85 -10.63 -2.50
C ASN A 52 -2.09 -10.12 -1.07
N TYR A 53 -3.29 -10.30 -0.51
CA TYR A 53 -3.68 -9.80 0.83
C TYR A 53 -3.44 -8.28 1.02
N ARG A 54 -3.67 -7.49 -0.03
CA ARG A 54 -3.49 -6.02 -0.05
C ARG A 54 -4.79 -5.31 -0.36
N THR A 55 -4.89 -4.05 0.06
CA THR A 55 -5.93 -3.16 -0.45
C THR A 55 -5.66 -2.84 -1.91
N MET A 56 -6.71 -2.47 -2.67
CA MET A 56 -6.55 -2.09 -4.07
C MET A 56 -5.55 -0.94 -4.25
N ASN A 57 -5.57 0.06 -3.36
CA ASN A 57 -4.59 1.15 -3.38
C ASN A 57 -3.18 0.64 -3.11
N ALA A 58 -2.99 -0.22 -2.10
CA ALA A 58 -1.68 -0.77 -1.79
C ALA A 58 -1.11 -1.62 -2.95
N GLU A 59 -1.96 -2.36 -3.66
CA GLU A 59 -1.56 -3.09 -4.86
C GLU A 59 -1.17 -2.16 -6.01
N VAL A 60 -1.92 -1.07 -6.24
CA VAL A 60 -1.57 -0.06 -7.25
C VAL A 60 -0.23 0.59 -6.93
N ILE A 61 -0.02 1.03 -5.68
CA ILE A 61 1.24 1.63 -5.24
C ILE A 61 2.39 0.63 -5.43
N HIS A 62 2.21 -0.60 -4.93
CA HIS A 62 3.23 -1.64 -5.06
C HIS A 62 3.61 -1.90 -6.52
N ARG A 63 2.64 -1.95 -7.43
CA ARG A 63 2.92 -2.12 -8.85
C ARG A 63 3.73 -0.94 -9.39
N LEU A 64 3.33 0.29 -9.10
CA LEU A 64 4.04 1.48 -9.55
C LEU A 64 5.49 1.50 -9.05
N GLU A 65 5.71 1.17 -7.77
CA GLU A 65 7.06 1.08 -7.19
C GLU A 65 7.89 -0.07 -7.80
N SER A 66 7.25 -1.20 -8.11
CA SER A 66 7.95 -2.37 -8.66
C SER A 66 8.34 -2.23 -10.13
N VAL A 67 7.62 -1.42 -10.91
CA VAL A 67 7.83 -1.30 -12.37
C VAL A 67 9.24 -0.82 -12.68
N GLU A 68 9.75 0.19 -11.97
CA GLU A 68 11.09 0.72 -12.23
C GLU A 68 12.18 -0.31 -11.92
N ALA A 69 12.08 -0.99 -10.78
CA ALA A 69 13.03 -2.02 -10.37
C ALA A 69 13.03 -3.20 -11.35
N LEU A 70 11.86 -3.65 -11.77
CA LEU A 70 11.71 -4.73 -12.75
C LEU A 70 12.24 -4.32 -14.13
N GLN A 71 11.96 -3.09 -14.57
CA GLN A 71 12.45 -2.59 -15.86
C GLN A 71 13.97 -2.50 -15.89
N LEU A 72 14.59 -2.07 -14.79
CA LEU A 72 16.05 -2.03 -14.67
C LEU A 72 16.67 -3.43 -14.82
N GLU A 73 16.10 -4.43 -14.14
CA GLU A 73 16.63 -5.80 -14.21
C GLU A 73 16.43 -6.41 -15.61
N VAL A 74 15.28 -6.21 -16.24
CA VAL A 74 15.05 -6.63 -17.63
C VAL A 74 16.07 -6.00 -18.57
N ASN A 75 16.34 -4.70 -18.42
CA ASN A 75 17.33 -3.99 -19.24
C ASN A 75 18.74 -4.55 -19.03
N ARG A 76 19.12 -4.84 -17.78
CA ARG A 76 20.42 -5.43 -17.43
C ARG A 76 20.59 -6.81 -18.07
N LEU A 77 19.54 -7.64 -18.00
CA LEU A 77 19.55 -8.98 -18.59
C LEU A 77 19.63 -8.94 -20.11
N ASN A 78 18.88 -8.04 -20.75
CA ASN A 78 18.94 -7.85 -22.20
C ASN A 78 20.34 -7.40 -22.66
N GLN A 79 20.98 -6.48 -21.94
CA GLN A 79 22.36 -6.08 -22.24
C GLN A 79 23.34 -7.25 -22.12
N ALA A 80 23.18 -8.09 -21.09
CA ALA A 80 23.99 -9.28 -20.94
C ALA A 80 23.78 -10.24 -22.12
N LEU A 81 22.54 -10.49 -22.53
CA LEU A 81 22.22 -11.32 -23.69
C LEU A 81 22.80 -10.75 -24.98
N ASP A 82 22.74 -9.44 -25.19
CA ASP A 82 23.30 -8.79 -26.38
C ASP A 82 24.80 -9.04 -26.51
N LEU A 83 25.55 -9.08 -25.40
CA LEU A 83 26.98 -9.40 -25.41
C LEU A 83 27.25 -10.85 -25.86
N PHE A 84 26.32 -11.78 -25.66
CA PHE A 84 26.49 -13.18 -26.04
C PHE A 84 25.92 -13.50 -27.43
N VAL A 85 24.73 -12.99 -27.72
CA VAL A 85 23.97 -13.36 -28.93
C VAL A 85 24.41 -12.54 -30.13
N LYS A 86 24.67 -11.25 -29.96
CA LYS A 86 25.00 -10.36 -31.08
C LYS A 86 26.28 -10.77 -31.82
N PRO A 87 27.39 -11.15 -31.14
CA PRO A 87 28.58 -11.64 -31.82
C PRO A 87 28.35 -12.95 -32.59
N MET A 88 27.48 -13.85 -32.08
CA MET A 88 27.12 -15.09 -32.77
C MET A 88 26.29 -14.83 -34.05
N MET A 89 25.46 -13.80 -34.06
CA MET A 89 24.67 -13.44 -35.24
C MET A 89 25.48 -12.68 -36.29
N GLU A 90 26.35 -11.75 -35.87
CA GLU A 90 27.23 -10.99 -36.78
C GLU A 90 28.28 -11.87 -37.46
N SER A 91 28.75 -12.94 -36.79
CA SER A 91 29.69 -13.90 -37.39
C SER A 91 29.05 -14.90 -38.36
N ALA A 92 27.72 -15.08 -38.32
CA ALA A 92 26.99 -15.97 -39.22
C ALA A 92 26.64 -15.36 -40.58
N HIS A 93 26.96 -14.09 -40.82
CA HIS A 93 26.69 -13.36 -42.08
C HIS A 93 27.95 -13.14 -42.94
N VAL A 94 29.04 -13.86 -42.65
CA VAL A 94 30.28 -13.92 -43.47
C VAL A 94 30.37 -15.27 -44.16
#